data_AF-A0A3P8L6N0-F1
#
_entry.id   AF-A0A3P8L6N0-F1
#
_cell.length_a   1.000
_cell.length_b   1.000
_cell.length_c   1.000
_cell.angle_alpha   90.00
_cell.angle_beta   90.00
_cell.angle_gamma   90.00
#
_symmetry.space_group_name_H-M   'P 1'
#
loop_
_entity.id
_entity.type
_entity.pdbx_description
1 polymer ?
#
loop_
_entity_poly.entity_id
_entity_poly.type
_entity_poly.pdbx_seq_one_letter_code
_entity_poly.pdbx_strand_id
1 'polypeptide(L)'
;MPEKMLTLIIQIVAPIIILACTGLLSIFIFLYIRKQKLNKYISFLDQATKDIKNDLTGRNATISRFATLSQSQERYKSSLSELKSLDKSLNTIIKDLNEKFYNLRKAAKSYKLKVAHKIYHQILPKYQECISLNKEFEEKTKNLNKHWNVIEIVTNESFSILRKVGDYLDKNKFRLKKSYKNLENELTQLRETTIEWENNKLTHKIDSISNALNQHEKRINIFARKVDHFVNIEWSLFDHLPKILNKLKSETREQSAINDLISEHQVLTNEWLELPYQDIQERIKKIYTEYYILNKKSTINKEFQDFINKELAKIGNMITKLDQKLSYVSIELDDYDQNFVAKISSELMQLKDQYDSIVTSKEKSSEVSLMEVQNLIEGIMQLVKNCNNKIEFFNYDSYQKKYNEYYLKMLETWSLKIQFVQSSVLEQSSELESDIKHLISNLTNVKRDFSQSGKLNFESKNWLSFYKIFNKLLKMTFRAYLYKKMTEELLSKSMHFRINNSDFNELLISVNKHMRAKRFDEAFSLLATCMKKEKKYVK
;
A
#
# COMPACT_ATOMS: atom_id res chain seq x y z
N MET A 1 -83.23 -52.81 55.90
CA MET A 1 -83.66 -51.85 56.95
C MET A 1 -82.57 -50.89 57.44
N PRO A 2 -81.28 -51.24 57.58
CA PRO A 2 -80.26 -50.31 58.11
C PRO A 2 -79.88 -49.18 57.14
N GLU A 3 -79.97 -49.41 55.82
CA GLU A 3 -79.63 -48.40 54.80
C GLU A 3 -80.57 -47.20 54.78
N LYS A 4 -81.88 -47.42 55.00
CA LYS A 4 -82.89 -46.34 55.05
C LYS A 4 -82.71 -45.44 56.27
N MET A 5 -82.25 -45.98 57.39
CA MET A 5 -81.99 -45.21 58.61
C MET A 5 -80.70 -44.38 58.47
N LEU A 6 -79.67 -44.94 57.83
CA LEU A 6 -78.42 -44.24 57.50
C LEU A 6 -78.67 -43.07 56.52
N THR A 7 -79.51 -43.27 55.49
CA THR A 7 -79.86 -42.19 54.54
C THR A 7 -80.64 -41.07 55.22
N LEU A 8 -81.56 -41.39 56.14
CA LEU A 8 -82.33 -40.40 56.88
C LEU A 8 -81.44 -39.57 57.84
N ILE A 9 -80.49 -40.22 58.52
CA ILE A 9 -79.51 -39.56 59.38
C ILE A 9 -78.59 -38.65 58.55
N ILE A 10 -78.10 -39.11 57.39
CA ILE A 10 -77.28 -38.29 56.49
C ILE A 10 -78.07 -37.07 55.97
N GLN A 11 -79.35 -37.25 55.60
CA GLN A 11 -80.20 -36.16 55.12
C GLN A 11 -80.48 -35.06 56.16
N ILE A 12 -80.43 -35.38 57.46
CA ILE A 12 -80.65 -34.41 58.56
C ILE A 12 -79.32 -33.85 59.07
N VAL A 13 -78.30 -34.69 59.27
CA VAL A 13 -77.03 -34.31 59.90
C VAL A 13 -76.09 -33.60 58.91
N ALA A 14 -76.04 -34.03 57.63
CA ALA A 14 -75.18 -33.40 56.63
C ALA A 14 -75.49 -31.91 56.40
N PRO A 15 -76.76 -31.46 56.23
CA PRO A 15 -77.04 -30.04 56.07
C PRO A 15 -76.70 -29.22 57.33
N ILE A 16 -76.85 -29.78 58.54
CA ILE A 16 -76.42 -29.12 59.80
C ILE A 16 -74.90 -28.95 59.83
N ILE A 17 -74.14 -29.98 59.44
CA ILE A 17 -72.66 -29.90 59.35
C ILE A 17 -72.24 -28.90 58.29
N ILE A 18 -72.89 -28.88 57.12
CA ILE A 18 -72.62 -27.89 56.06
C ILE A 18 -72.95 -26.47 56.53
N LEU A 19 -74.05 -26.26 57.25
CA LEU A 19 -74.39 -24.98 57.89
C LEU A 19 -73.36 -24.57 58.94
N ALA A 20 -72.87 -25.50 59.76
CA ALA A 20 -71.81 -25.24 60.74
C ALA A 20 -70.48 -24.90 60.05
N CYS A 21 -70.09 -25.64 59.01
CA CYS A 21 -68.87 -25.39 58.23
C CYS A 21 -68.94 -24.06 57.47
N THR A 22 -70.07 -23.72 56.84
CA THR A 22 -70.27 -22.43 56.16
C THR A 22 -70.32 -21.26 57.14
N GLY A 23 -70.91 -21.46 58.32
CA GLY A 23 -70.88 -20.49 59.42
C GLY A 23 -69.45 -20.24 59.92
N LEU A 24 -68.67 -21.30 60.15
CA LEU A 24 -67.26 -21.21 60.52
C LEU A 24 -66.43 -20.52 59.44
N LEU A 25 -66.62 -20.89 58.16
CA LEU A 25 -65.94 -20.27 57.02
C LEU A 25 -66.26 -18.78 56.92
N SER A 26 -67.51 -18.38 57.15
CA SER A 26 -67.92 -16.98 57.21
C SER A 26 -67.23 -16.21 58.34
N ILE A 27 -67.06 -16.82 59.51
CA ILE A 27 -66.31 -16.24 60.64
C ILE A 27 -64.82 -16.09 60.29
N PHE A 28 -64.20 -17.11 59.67
CA PHE A 28 -62.81 -17.04 59.23
C PHE A 28 -62.59 -15.94 58.19
N ILE A 29 -63.47 -15.83 57.19
CA ILE A 29 -63.43 -14.75 56.20
C ILE A 29 -63.54 -13.39 56.87
N PHE A 30 -64.47 -13.22 57.82
CA PHE A 30 -64.63 -11.97 58.56
C PHE A 30 -63.37 -11.61 59.38
N LEU A 31 -62.77 -12.57 60.09
CA LEU A 31 -61.53 -12.37 60.85
C LEU A 31 -60.35 -12.05 59.93
N TYR A 32 -60.27 -12.69 58.76
CA TYR A 32 -59.26 -12.42 57.74
C TYR A 32 -59.38 -10.99 57.19
N ILE A 33 -60.58 -10.57 56.77
CA ILE A 33 -60.85 -9.20 56.28
C ILE A 33 -60.53 -8.17 57.38
N ARG A 34 -60.91 -8.46 58.64
CA ARG A 34 -60.61 -7.60 59.80
C ARG A 34 -59.09 -7.45 59.99
N LYS A 35 -58.34 -8.54 59.93
CA LYS A 35 -56.87 -8.53 60.02
C LYS A 35 -56.23 -7.75 58.87
N GLN A 36 -56.71 -7.96 57.64
CA GLN A 36 -56.20 -7.26 56.46
C GLN A 36 -56.42 -5.74 56.55
N LYS A 37 -57.61 -5.29 56.96
CA LYS A 37 -57.91 -3.85 57.16
C LYS A 37 -57.03 -3.22 58.23
N LEU A 38 -56.83 -3.91 59.36
CA LEU A 38 -55.95 -3.42 60.43
C LEU A 38 -54.48 -3.35 60.00
N ASN A 39 -53.99 -4.36 59.27
CA ASN A 39 -52.64 -4.36 58.73
C ASN A 39 -52.43 -3.22 57.73
N LYS A 40 -53.43 -2.90 56.90
CA LYS A 40 -53.38 -1.73 56.01
C LYS A 40 -53.19 -0.42 56.80
N TYR A 41 -53.89 -0.25 57.91
CA TYR A 41 -53.74 0.95 58.75
C TYR A 41 -52.38 1.03 59.45
N ILE A 42 -51.82 -0.10 59.88
CA ILE A 42 -50.47 -0.15 60.43
C ILE A 42 -49.43 0.19 59.36
N SER A 43 -49.53 -0.41 58.17
CA SER A 43 -48.60 -0.13 57.08
C SER A 43 -48.64 1.33 56.64
N PHE A 44 -49.82 1.95 56.59
CA PHE A 44 -49.96 3.38 56.35
C PHE A 44 -49.25 4.21 57.42
N LEU A 45 -49.41 3.86 58.70
CA LEU A 45 -48.77 4.57 59.82
C LEU A 45 -47.25 4.47 59.75
N ASP A 46 -46.71 3.28 59.48
CA ASP A 46 -45.27 3.08 59.38
C ASP A 46 -44.67 3.89 58.23
N GLN A 47 -45.35 3.94 57.07
CA GLN A 47 -44.97 4.77 55.94
C GLN A 47 -45.03 6.26 56.27
N ALA A 48 -46.16 6.73 56.81
CA ALA A 48 -46.35 8.13 57.19
C ALA A 48 -45.31 8.61 58.23
N THR A 49 -44.97 7.74 59.20
CA THR A 49 -43.94 8.04 60.21
C THR A 49 -42.55 8.17 59.58
N LYS A 50 -42.23 7.30 58.61
CA LYS A 50 -40.96 7.35 57.87
C LYS A 50 -40.85 8.63 57.04
N ASP A 51 -41.91 8.98 56.32
CA ASP A 51 -41.95 10.17 55.47
C ASP A 51 -41.76 11.45 56.31
N ILE A 52 -42.52 11.60 57.40
CA ILE A 52 -42.41 12.74 58.32
C ILE A 52 -40.98 12.87 58.89
N LYS A 53 -40.32 11.76 59.24
CA LYS A 53 -38.96 11.78 59.80
C LYS A 53 -37.92 12.22 58.78
N ASN A 54 -38.03 11.74 57.53
CA ASN A 54 -37.12 12.13 56.46
C ASN A 54 -37.25 13.63 56.16
N ASP A 55 -38.49 14.10 56.05
CA ASP A 55 -38.78 15.51 55.76
C ASP A 55 -38.25 16.41 56.88
N LEU A 56 -38.45 16.05 58.15
CA LEU A 56 -37.97 16.83 59.30
C LEU A 56 -36.45 17.09 59.24
N THR A 57 -35.66 16.09 58.87
CA THR A 57 -34.20 16.22 58.77
C THR A 57 -33.80 17.20 57.66
N GLY A 58 -34.43 17.08 56.48
CA GLY A 58 -34.21 17.97 55.35
C GLY A 58 -34.67 19.42 55.62
N ARG A 59 -35.81 19.59 56.31
CA ARG A 59 -36.31 20.91 56.71
C ARG A 59 -35.36 21.61 57.67
N ASN A 60 -34.91 20.93 58.72
CA ASN A 60 -33.98 21.50 59.70
C ASN A 60 -32.67 21.96 59.03
N ALA A 61 -32.09 21.13 58.17
CA ALA A 61 -30.89 21.49 57.42
C ALA A 61 -31.13 22.71 56.52
N THR A 62 -32.27 22.77 55.83
CA THR A 62 -32.62 23.88 54.93
C THR A 62 -32.86 25.17 55.72
N ILE A 63 -33.59 25.13 56.83
CA ILE A 63 -33.78 26.30 57.71
C ILE A 63 -32.44 26.81 58.23
N SER A 64 -31.53 25.90 58.62
CA SER A 64 -30.18 26.29 59.04
C SER A 64 -29.42 26.99 57.90
N ARG A 65 -29.49 26.50 56.66
CA ARG A 65 -28.86 27.15 55.49
C ARG A 65 -29.42 28.56 55.26
N PHE A 66 -30.73 28.72 55.26
CA PHE A 66 -31.37 30.04 55.13
C PHE A 66 -31.04 30.96 56.31
N ALA A 67 -30.93 30.42 57.53
CA ALA A 67 -30.53 31.18 58.71
C ALA A 67 -29.12 31.76 58.52
N THR A 68 -28.15 30.94 58.12
CA THR A 68 -26.79 31.40 57.84
C THR A 68 -26.76 32.44 56.72
N LEU A 69 -27.46 32.20 55.60
CA LEU A 69 -27.48 33.15 54.47
C LEU A 69 -28.20 34.45 54.78
N SER A 70 -29.21 34.43 55.65
CA SER A 70 -29.94 35.65 56.03
C SER A 70 -29.13 36.63 56.87
N GLN A 71 -28.03 36.16 57.48
CA GLN A 71 -27.10 37.02 58.24
C GLN A 71 -26.29 37.94 57.31
N SER A 72 -25.99 37.46 56.10
CA SER A 72 -25.17 38.18 55.11
C SER A 72 -25.97 38.73 53.93
N GLN A 73 -27.16 38.19 53.64
CA GLN A 73 -27.96 38.52 52.46
C GLN A 73 -29.42 38.79 52.80
N GLU A 74 -29.81 40.07 52.74
CA GLU A 74 -31.15 40.56 53.12
C GLU A 74 -32.30 39.82 52.44
N ARG A 75 -32.12 39.46 51.16
CA ARG A 75 -33.13 38.78 50.33
C ARG A 75 -33.61 37.44 50.89
N TYR A 76 -32.85 36.79 51.77
CA TYR A 76 -33.24 35.51 52.37
C TYR A 76 -33.99 35.64 53.71
N LYS A 77 -34.05 36.84 54.30
CA LYS A 77 -34.74 37.05 55.59
C LYS A 77 -36.26 36.80 55.50
N SER A 78 -36.92 37.29 54.45
CA SER A 78 -38.36 37.05 54.24
C SER A 78 -38.66 35.56 54.10
N SER A 79 -37.91 34.88 53.22
CA SER A 79 -38.06 33.43 53.01
C SER A 79 -37.77 32.64 54.28
N LEU A 80 -36.78 33.01 55.08
CA LEU A 80 -36.51 32.35 56.37
C LEU A 80 -37.67 32.50 57.36
N SER A 81 -38.28 33.68 57.44
CA SER A 81 -39.45 33.93 58.29
C SER A 81 -40.63 33.04 57.89
N GLU A 82 -40.91 32.98 56.59
CA GLU A 82 -41.94 32.11 56.01
C GLU A 82 -41.67 30.63 56.28
N LEU A 83 -40.44 30.17 56.09
CA LEU A 83 -40.05 28.77 56.34
C LEU A 83 -40.16 28.39 57.82
N LYS A 84 -39.79 29.29 58.74
CA LYS A 84 -39.99 29.08 60.19
C LYS A 84 -41.47 29.02 60.56
N SER A 85 -42.30 29.84 59.92
CA SER A 85 -43.75 29.81 60.10
C SER A 85 -44.35 28.47 59.62
N LEU A 86 -43.96 28.03 58.42
CA LEU A 86 -44.37 26.74 57.86
C LEU A 86 -43.91 25.57 58.74
N ASP A 87 -42.67 25.57 59.22
CA ASP A 87 -42.17 24.51 60.11
C ASP A 87 -42.89 24.49 61.47
N LYS A 88 -43.27 25.65 62.02
CA LYS A 88 -44.09 25.72 63.23
C LYS A 88 -45.48 25.12 63.01
N SER A 89 -46.11 25.41 61.88
CA SER A 89 -47.42 24.82 61.49
C SER A 89 -47.31 23.30 61.31
N LEU A 90 -46.26 22.84 60.62
CA LEU A 90 -45.96 21.41 60.44
C LEU A 90 -45.73 20.71 61.79
N ASN A 91 -44.92 21.28 62.69
CA ASN A 91 -44.66 20.71 64.01
C ASN A 91 -45.93 20.62 64.87
N THR A 92 -46.85 21.58 64.73
CA THR A 92 -48.16 21.54 65.41
C THR A 92 -49.01 20.37 64.92
N ILE A 93 -49.08 20.17 63.59
CA ILE A 93 -49.81 19.05 62.98
C ILE A 93 -49.15 17.71 63.34
N ILE A 94 -47.82 17.61 63.27
CA ILE A 94 -47.06 16.40 63.61
C ILE A 94 -47.29 16.01 65.08
N LYS A 95 -47.34 16.99 66.00
CA LYS A 95 -47.61 16.73 67.42
C LYS A 95 -49.00 16.12 67.63
N ASP A 96 -50.04 16.65 66.97
CA ASP A 96 -51.41 16.09 67.01
C ASP A 96 -51.49 14.70 66.33
N LEU A 97 -50.75 14.50 65.23
CA LEU A 97 -50.67 13.22 64.54
C LEU A 97 -49.98 12.15 65.38
N ASN A 98 -48.93 12.47 66.14
CA ASN A 98 -48.19 11.50 66.96
C ASN A 98 -49.08 10.84 68.02
N GLU A 99 -49.94 11.61 68.68
CA GLU A 99 -50.90 11.08 69.65
C GLU A 99 -51.92 10.14 68.97
N LYS A 100 -52.41 10.53 67.79
CA LYS A 100 -53.35 9.73 67.00
C LYS A 100 -52.71 8.48 66.41
N PHE A 101 -51.46 8.54 65.97
CA PHE A 101 -50.68 7.39 65.53
C PHE A 101 -50.53 6.38 66.66
N TYR A 102 -50.16 6.82 67.85
CA TYR A 102 -50.09 5.95 69.03
C TYR A 102 -51.44 5.28 69.31
N ASN A 103 -52.53 6.04 69.30
CA ASN A 103 -53.88 5.54 69.54
C ASN A 103 -54.36 4.56 68.44
N LEU A 104 -54.06 4.84 67.16
CA LEU A 104 -54.34 3.95 66.04
C LEU A 104 -53.57 2.63 66.17
N ARG A 105 -52.28 2.69 66.50
CA ARG A 105 -51.42 1.51 66.69
C ARG A 105 -51.91 0.65 67.85
N LYS A 106 -52.32 1.27 68.96
CA LYS A 106 -52.93 0.59 70.12
C LYS A 106 -54.27 -0.08 69.77
N ALA A 107 -55.13 0.63 69.03
CA ALA A 107 -56.43 0.09 68.58
C ALA A 107 -56.26 -1.08 67.59
N ALA A 108 -55.28 -0.99 66.67
CA ALA A 108 -54.98 -2.04 65.71
C ALA A 108 -54.38 -3.30 66.38
N LYS A 109 -53.43 -3.13 67.32
CA LYS A 109 -52.88 -4.25 68.12
C LYS A 109 -53.94 -4.93 68.99
N SER A 110 -54.91 -4.18 69.49
CA SER A 110 -56.05 -4.70 70.26
C SER A 110 -57.17 -5.27 69.38
N TYR A 111 -56.94 -5.40 68.07
CA TYR A 111 -57.90 -5.84 67.06
C TYR A 111 -59.21 -5.03 66.97
N LYS A 112 -59.31 -3.83 67.55
CA LYS A 112 -60.55 -3.02 67.61
C LYS A 112 -60.80 -2.27 66.28
N LEU A 113 -61.34 -2.97 65.26
CA LEU A 113 -61.50 -2.44 63.90
C LEU A 113 -62.32 -1.14 63.81
N LYS A 114 -63.49 -1.07 64.47
CA LYS A 114 -64.33 0.15 64.44
C LYS A 114 -63.61 1.38 65.00
N VAL A 115 -62.86 1.18 66.09
CA VAL A 115 -62.07 2.24 66.74
C VAL A 115 -60.90 2.65 65.83
N ALA A 116 -60.14 1.67 65.31
CA ALA A 116 -59.03 1.93 64.40
C ALA A 116 -59.48 2.64 63.12
N HIS A 117 -60.62 2.25 62.55
CA HIS A 117 -61.21 2.89 61.37
C HIS A 117 -61.55 4.36 61.62
N LYS A 118 -62.21 4.66 62.75
CA LYS A 118 -62.54 6.04 63.13
C LYS A 118 -61.28 6.91 63.28
N ILE A 119 -60.25 6.39 63.96
CA ILE A 119 -59.00 7.12 64.17
C ILE A 119 -58.25 7.30 62.84
N TYR A 120 -58.22 6.28 61.98
CA TYR A 120 -57.62 6.37 60.64
C TYR A 120 -58.25 7.48 59.79
N HIS A 121 -59.58 7.59 59.78
CA HIS A 121 -60.27 8.67 59.06
C HIS A 121 -60.06 10.06 59.66
N GLN A 122 -59.68 10.16 60.94
CA GLN A 122 -59.26 11.42 61.56
C GLN A 122 -57.81 11.79 61.24
N ILE A 123 -56.95 10.79 61.03
CA ILE A 123 -55.53 10.97 60.69
C ILE A 123 -55.36 11.40 59.23
N LEU A 124 -56.06 10.74 58.31
CA LEU A 124 -55.88 10.93 56.87
C LEU A 124 -55.91 12.40 56.40
N PRO A 125 -56.92 13.23 56.75
CA PRO A 125 -56.95 14.63 56.30
C PRO A 125 -55.79 15.46 56.88
N LYS A 126 -55.42 15.22 58.14
CA LYS A 126 -54.28 15.92 58.77
C LYS A 126 -52.94 15.50 58.20
N TYR A 127 -52.81 14.24 57.79
CA TYR A 127 -51.62 13.77 57.08
C TYR A 127 -51.52 14.38 55.67
N GLN A 128 -52.64 14.50 54.95
CA GLN A 128 -52.69 15.18 53.66
C GLN A 128 -52.33 16.67 53.78
N GLU A 129 -52.82 17.34 54.83
CA GLU A 129 -52.43 18.72 55.16
C GLU A 129 -50.92 18.83 55.43
N CYS A 130 -50.34 17.90 56.20
CA CYS A 130 -48.90 17.83 56.43
C CYS A 130 -48.11 17.67 55.12
N ILE A 131 -48.55 16.79 54.21
CA ILE A 131 -47.91 16.62 52.89
C ILE A 131 -47.99 17.90 52.08
N SER A 132 -49.14 18.58 52.08
CA SER A 132 -49.32 19.84 51.34
C SER A 132 -48.39 20.94 51.83
N LEU A 133 -48.26 21.10 53.16
CA LEU A 133 -47.36 22.08 53.76
C LEU A 133 -45.88 21.73 53.52
N ASN A 134 -45.53 20.44 53.50
CA ASN A 134 -44.18 20.01 53.11
C ASN A 134 -43.88 20.35 51.65
N LYS A 135 -44.83 20.16 50.73
CA LYS A 135 -44.66 20.57 49.33
C LYS A 135 -44.45 22.09 49.20
N GLU A 136 -45.21 22.89 49.93
CA GLU A 136 -45.03 24.33 49.94
C GLU A 136 -43.64 24.73 50.47
N PHE A 137 -43.16 24.04 51.51
CA PHE A 137 -41.81 24.21 52.04
C PHE A 137 -40.73 23.86 50.99
N GLU A 138 -40.90 22.74 50.27
CA GLU A 138 -39.98 22.31 49.21
C GLU A 138 -39.95 23.30 48.04
N GLU A 139 -41.11 23.79 47.58
CA GLU A 139 -41.22 24.75 46.49
C GLU A 139 -40.47 26.05 46.80
N LYS A 140 -40.65 26.59 48.02
CA LYS A 140 -39.97 27.81 48.48
C LYS A 140 -38.45 27.65 48.62
N THR A 141 -37.95 26.42 48.76
CA THR A 141 -36.53 26.13 48.99
C THR A 141 -35.81 25.57 47.77
N LYS A 142 -36.56 25.18 46.74
CA LYS A 142 -36.10 24.48 45.53
C LYS A 142 -34.89 25.15 44.86
N ASN A 143 -34.96 26.46 44.62
CA ASN A 143 -33.89 27.15 43.90
C ASN A 143 -32.58 27.20 44.71
N LEU A 144 -32.66 27.57 45.99
CA LEU A 144 -31.49 27.60 46.88
C LEU A 144 -30.86 26.22 46.99
N ASN A 145 -31.67 25.20 47.31
CA ASN A 145 -31.16 23.84 47.52
C ASN A 145 -30.55 23.26 46.23
N LYS A 146 -31.11 23.57 45.06
CA LYS A 146 -30.52 23.18 43.78
C LYS A 146 -29.10 23.74 43.62
N HIS A 147 -28.93 25.07 43.74
CA HIS A 147 -27.62 25.70 43.55
C HIS A 147 -26.64 25.36 44.67
N TRP A 148 -27.11 25.20 45.90
CA TRP A 148 -26.30 24.76 47.03
C TRP A 148 -25.72 23.36 46.81
N ASN A 149 -26.55 22.41 46.38
CA ASN A 149 -26.10 21.05 46.08
C ASN A 149 -25.12 21.02 44.90
N VAL A 150 -25.34 21.84 43.86
CA VAL A 150 -24.37 21.97 42.75
C VAL A 150 -23.03 22.46 43.26
N ILE A 151 -23.00 23.48 44.13
CA ILE A 151 -21.77 24.00 44.70
C ILE A 151 -21.04 22.92 45.52
N GLU A 152 -21.75 22.20 46.39
CA GLU A 152 -21.15 21.13 47.20
C GLU A 152 -20.56 20.00 46.33
N ILE A 153 -21.30 19.55 45.30
CA ILE A 153 -20.85 18.48 44.40
C ILE A 153 -19.60 18.93 43.63
N VAL A 154 -19.70 20.05 42.92
CA VAL A 154 -18.63 20.51 42.01
C VAL A 154 -17.39 20.93 42.79
N THR A 155 -17.52 21.47 44.00
CA THR A 155 -16.39 21.79 44.87
C THR A 155 -15.65 20.53 45.32
N ASN A 156 -16.39 19.51 45.77
CA ASN A 156 -15.81 18.24 46.17
C ASN A 156 -15.11 17.53 45.00
N GLU A 157 -15.73 17.54 43.81
CA GLU A 157 -15.13 17.00 42.59
C GLU A 157 -13.87 17.78 42.20
N SER A 158 -13.93 19.11 42.23
CA SER A 158 -12.79 20.00 41.94
C SER A 158 -11.61 19.70 42.86
N PHE A 159 -11.80 19.60 44.19
CA PHE A 159 -10.73 19.25 45.12
C PHE A 159 -10.19 17.84 44.88
N SER A 160 -11.05 16.88 44.55
CA SER A 160 -10.65 15.51 44.20
C SER A 160 -9.74 15.48 42.97
N ILE A 161 -10.10 16.22 41.92
CA ILE A 161 -9.30 16.35 40.70
C ILE A 161 -7.97 17.04 41.00
N LEU A 162 -8.00 18.20 41.67
CA LEU A 162 -6.79 18.96 42.01
C LEU A 162 -5.81 18.13 42.85
N ARG A 163 -6.31 17.34 43.81
CA ARG A 163 -5.47 16.42 44.59
C ARG A 163 -4.80 15.37 43.71
N LYS A 164 -5.55 14.71 42.82
CA LYS A 164 -4.99 13.74 41.88
C LYS A 164 -3.95 14.35 40.95
N VAL A 165 -4.20 15.58 40.48
CA VAL A 165 -3.24 16.32 39.64
C VAL A 165 -1.96 16.64 40.43
N GLY A 166 -2.09 17.05 41.69
CA GLY A 166 -0.95 17.23 42.61
C GLY A 166 -0.12 15.96 42.78
N ASP A 167 -0.77 14.84 43.12
CA ASP A 167 -0.11 13.54 43.26
C ASP A 167 0.61 13.11 41.96
N TYR A 168 0.01 13.41 40.81
CA TYR A 168 0.59 13.12 39.49
C TYR A 168 1.80 14.01 39.16
N LEU A 169 1.73 15.31 39.48
CA LEU A 169 2.85 16.24 39.30
C LEU A 169 4.04 15.82 40.15
N ASP A 170 3.81 15.47 41.42
CA ASP A 170 4.87 15.03 42.33
C ASP A 170 5.54 13.74 41.86
N LYS A 171 4.74 12.76 41.41
CA LYS A 171 5.26 11.51 40.84
C LYS A 171 6.13 11.75 39.60
N ASN A 172 5.79 12.76 38.78
CA ASN A 172 6.49 13.08 37.54
C ASN A 172 7.48 14.25 37.67
N LYS A 173 7.78 14.72 38.87
CA LYS A 173 8.66 15.87 39.13
C LYS A 173 10.01 15.77 38.40
N PHE A 174 10.60 14.58 38.38
CA PHE A 174 11.88 14.34 37.69
C PHE A 174 11.80 14.45 36.16
N ARG A 175 10.61 14.23 35.58
CA ARG A 175 10.35 14.36 34.14
C ARG A 175 9.93 15.77 33.74
N LEU A 176 9.50 16.59 34.70
CA LEU A 176 9.01 17.96 34.50
C LEU A 176 10.00 18.99 35.08
N LYS A 177 11.30 18.84 34.78
CA LYS A 177 12.37 19.65 35.38
C LYS A 177 12.17 21.16 35.16
N LYS A 178 11.61 21.54 34.01
CA LYS A 178 11.47 22.93 33.56
C LYS A 178 10.06 23.47 33.78
N SER A 179 9.03 22.65 33.67
CA SER A 179 7.63 23.10 33.85
C SER A 179 7.05 22.90 35.24
N TYR A 180 7.62 22.02 36.09
CA TYR A 180 7.01 21.65 37.38
C TYR A 180 6.61 22.85 38.23
N LYS A 181 7.52 23.83 38.41
CA LYS A 181 7.24 25.02 39.24
C LYS A 181 6.07 25.86 38.72
N ASN A 182 5.95 26.01 37.39
CA ASN A 182 4.82 26.74 36.80
C ASN A 182 3.51 25.98 36.98
N LEU A 183 3.52 24.66 36.77
CA LEU A 183 2.32 23.82 36.96
C LEU A 183 1.91 23.74 38.44
N GLU A 184 2.87 23.68 39.37
CA GLU A 184 2.63 23.70 40.82
C GLU A 184 2.01 25.04 41.27
N ASN A 185 2.50 26.16 40.75
CA ASN A 185 1.93 27.49 41.01
C ASN A 185 0.49 27.59 40.48
N GLU A 186 0.24 27.14 39.25
CA GLU A 186 -1.10 27.14 38.65
C GLU A 186 -2.06 26.21 39.42
N LEU A 187 -1.59 25.04 39.87
CA LEU A 187 -2.37 24.14 40.73
C LEU A 187 -2.77 24.81 42.05
N THR A 188 -1.81 25.52 42.67
CA THR A 188 -2.04 26.27 43.93
C THR A 188 -3.08 27.35 43.72
N GLN A 189 -2.96 28.15 42.65
CA GLN A 189 -3.92 29.20 42.31
C GLN A 189 -5.33 28.64 42.06
N LEU A 190 -5.44 27.51 41.34
CA LEU A 190 -6.73 26.86 41.09
C LEU A 190 -7.37 26.38 42.40
N ARG A 191 -6.56 25.85 43.33
CA ARG A 191 -7.02 25.40 44.66
C ARG A 191 -7.48 26.57 45.52
N GLU A 192 -6.72 27.66 45.57
CA GLU A 192 -7.09 28.89 46.28
C GLU A 192 -8.40 29.46 45.72
N THR A 193 -8.53 29.52 44.40
CA THR A 193 -9.76 29.97 43.73
C THR A 193 -10.96 29.07 44.07
N THR A 194 -10.78 27.76 44.16
CA THR A 194 -11.85 26.83 44.59
C THR A 194 -12.28 27.09 46.05
N ILE A 195 -11.31 27.34 46.95
CA ILE A 195 -11.60 27.71 48.35
C ILE A 195 -12.35 29.04 48.42
N GLU A 196 -11.93 30.03 47.63
CA GLU A 196 -12.55 31.34 47.58
C GLU A 196 -14.02 31.25 47.14
N TRP A 197 -14.31 30.50 46.07
CA TRP A 197 -15.68 30.31 45.60
C TRP A 197 -16.57 29.58 46.61
N GLU A 198 -16.03 28.57 47.29
CA GLU A 198 -16.74 27.84 48.36
C GLU A 198 -17.07 28.76 49.54
N ASN A 199 -16.17 29.68 49.90
CA ASN A 199 -16.43 30.68 50.93
C ASN A 199 -17.45 31.74 50.47
N ASN A 200 -17.37 32.16 49.20
CA ASN A 200 -18.24 33.18 48.62
C ASN A 200 -19.71 32.74 48.50
N LYS A 201 -20.02 31.44 48.64
CA LYS A 201 -21.42 30.95 48.68
C LYS A 201 -22.24 31.57 49.81
N LEU A 202 -21.59 32.01 50.90
CA LEU A 202 -22.24 32.64 52.04
C LEU A 202 -22.53 34.13 51.81
N THR A 203 -21.71 34.83 51.05
CA THR A 203 -21.72 36.29 50.94
C THR A 203 -22.35 36.81 49.65
N HIS A 204 -22.36 36.01 48.58
CA HIS A 204 -22.78 36.42 47.24
C HIS A 204 -24.02 35.67 46.74
N LYS A 205 -24.53 36.10 45.57
CA LYS A 205 -25.70 35.46 44.95
C LYS A 205 -25.41 34.00 44.59
N ILE A 206 -26.12 33.06 45.23
CA ILE A 206 -25.87 31.61 45.10
C ILE A 206 -25.86 31.12 43.64
N ASP A 207 -26.75 31.64 42.79
CA ASP A 207 -26.84 31.26 41.37
C ASP A 207 -25.59 31.71 40.59
N SER A 208 -25.05 32.89 40.94
CA SER A 208 -23.82 33.43 40.36
C SER A 208 -22.61 32.59 40.77
N ILE A 209 -22.54 32.17 42.03
CA ILE A 209 -21.47 31.31 42.55
C ILE A 209 -21.50 29.94 41.88
N SER A 210 -22.67 29.33 41.77
CA SER A 210 -22.86 28.06 41.08
C SER A 210 -22.39 28.11 39.62
N ASN A 211 -22.69 29.19 38.89
CA ASN A 211 -22.22 29.38 37.51
C ASN A 211 -20.72 29.62 37.42
N ALA A 212 -20.15 30.45 38.31
CA ALA A 212 -18.71 30.72 38.33
C ALA A 212 -17.91 29.45 38.66
N LEU A 213 -18.37 28.66 39.61
CA LEU A 213 -17.75 27.42 40.03
C LEU A 213 -17.78 26.35 38.92
N ASN A 214 -18.88 26.25 38.16
CA ASN A 214 -18.93 25.38 36.96
C ASN A 214 -17.92 25.79 35.87
N GLN A 215 -17.69 27.09 35.67
CA GLN A 215 -16.66 27.55 34.73
C GLN A 215 -15.25 27.28 35.26
N HIS A 216 -15.05 27.42 36.58
CA HIS A 216 -13.80 27.09 37.24
C HIS A 216 -13.49 25.59 37.15
N GLU A 217 -14.47 24.72 37.32
CA GLU A 217 -14.33 23.27 37.14
C GLU A 217 -13.85 22.92 35.73
N LYS A 218 -14.38 23.58 34.68
CA LYS A 218 -13.88 23.42 33.31
C LYS A 218 -12.41 23.81 33.19
N ARG A 219 -11.97 24.88 33.85
CA ARG A 219 -10.55 25.29 33.88
C ARG A 219 -9.69 24.23 34.57
N ILE A 220 -10.14 23.68 35.69
CA ILE A 220 -9.46 22.58 36.39
C ILE A 220 -9.32 21.35 35.48
N ASN A 221 -10.39 20.98 34.78
CA ASN A 221 -10.37 19.86 33.83
C ASN A 221 -9.40 20.10 32.65
N ILE A 222 -9.36 21.32 32.12
CA ILE A 222 -8.39 21.71 31.07
C ILE A 222 -6.96 21.66 31.62
N PHE A 223 -6.73 22.15 32.83
CA PHE A 223 -5.43 22.10 33.50
C PHE A 223 -4.97 20.66 33.73
N ALA A 224 -5.86 19.76 34.16
CA ALA A 224 -5.54 18.35 34.32
C ALA A 224 -5.05 17.71 33.01
N ARG A 225 -5.71 18.03 31.87
CA ARG A 225 -5.25 17.58 30.54
C ARG A 225 -3.91 18.18 30.16
N LYS A 226 -3.72 19.49 30.42
CA LYS A 226 -2.45 20.19 30.19
C LYS A 226 -1.29 19.48 30.90
N VAL A 227 -1.45 19.16 32.18
CA VAL A 227 -0.42 18.47 32.98
C VAL A 227 -0.03 17.12 32.38
N ASP A 228 -1.01 16.32 31.92
CA ASP A 228 -0.74 15.03 31.30
C ASP A 228 0.08 15.17 29.99
N HIS A 229 -0.26 16.13 29.15
CA HIS A 229 0.46 16.40 27.91
C HIS A 229 1.87 16.97 28.14
N PHE A 230 2.04 17.81 29.16
CA PHE A 230 3.30 18.49 29.44
C PHE A 230 4.45 17.53 29.74
N VAL A 231 4.18 16.36 30.34
CA VAL A 231 5.20 15.32 30.57
C VAL A 231 5.82 14.87 29.24
N ASN A 232 4.99 14.65 28.22
CA ASN A 232 5.45 14.21 26.90
C ASN A 232 6.07 15.34 26.08
N ILE A 233 5.54 16.55 26.22
CA ILE A 233 6.07 17.76 25.56
C ILE A 233 7.49 18.03 26.06
N GLU A 234 7.70 18.07 27.38
CA GLU A 234 9.02 18.37 27.95
C GLU A 234 10.04 17.31 27.57
N TRP A 235 9.68 16.03 27.67
CA TRP A 235 10.55 14.94 27.21
C TRP A 235 10.90 15.05 25.72
N SER A 236 9.91 15.36 24.88
CA SER A 236 10.13 15.52 23.44
C SER A 236 11.08 16.66 23.13
N LEU A 237 10.88 17.83 23.75
CA LEU A 237 11.68 19.03 23.50
C LEU A 237 13.10 18.91 24.06
N PHE A 238 13.29 18.35 25.25
CA PHE A 238 14.58 18.43 25.93
C PHE A 238 15.41 17.16 25.89
N ASP A 239 14.78 15.99 25.75
CA ASP A 239 15.49 14.71 25.79
C ASP A 239 15.56 14.03 24.42
N HIS A 240 14.46 14.02 23.65
CA HIS A 240 14.37 13.21 22.44
C HIS A 240 14.74 13.95 21.16
N LEU A 241 14.04 15.05 20.83
CA LEU A 241 14.30 15.84 19.61
C LEU A 241 15.77 16.25 19.47
N PRO A 242 16.47 16.76 20.52
CA PRO A 242 17.88 17.13 20.39
C PRO A 242 18.76 15.95 19.97
N LYS A 243 18.49 14.75 20.48
CA LYS A 243 19.30 13.55 20.16
C LYS A 243 19.12 13.12 18.71
N ILE A 244 17.88 13.03 18.26
CA ILE A 244 17.59 12.56 16.89
C ILE A 244 18.02 13.60 15.85
N LEU A 245 17.82 14.90 16.13
CA LEU A 245 18.23 15.98 15.23
C LEU A 245 19.77 16.05 15.14
N ASN A 246 20.49 15.93 16.25
CA ASN A 246 21.96 15.91 16.24
C ASN A 246 22.53 14.69 15.50
N LYS A 247 21.92 13.50 15.68
CA LYS A 247 22.31 12.31 14.94
C LYS A 247 22.12 12.51 13.43
N LEU A 248 20.94 12.95 13.02
CA LEU A 248 20.64 13.16 11.61
C LEU A 248 21.48 14.29 11.01
N LYS A 249 21.85 15.32 11.78
CA LYS A 249 22.74 16.40 11.34
C LYS A 249 24.07 15.87 10.80
N SER A 250 24.64 14.84 11.42
CA SER A 250 25.88 14.21 10.93
C SER A 250 25.67 13.26 9.74
N GLU A 251 24.44 12.82 9.49
CA GLU A 251 24.12 11.78 8.50
C GLU A 251 23.48 12.33 7.22
N THR A 252 22.79 13.48 7.29
CA THR A 252 22.05 14.04 6.16
C THR A 252 22.88 15.00 5.32
N ARG A 253 22.59 15.05 4.01
CA ARG A 253 23.15 16.07 3.10
C ARG A 253 22.39 17.39 3.13
N GLU A 254 21.13 17.35 3.58
CA GLU A 254 20.28 18.54 3.63
C GLU A 254 20.58 19.37 4.87
N GLN A 255 21.80 19.90 4.94
CA GLN A 255 22.30 20.66 6.08
C GLN A 255 21.45 21.90 6.36
N SER A 256 20.93 22.57 5.32
CA SER A 256 19.98 23.68 5.51
C SER A 256 18.71 23.21 6.22
N ALA A 257 18.03 22.19 5.68
CA ALA A 257 16.76 21.73 6.22
C ALA A 257 16.87 21.20 7.66
N ILE A 258 17.95 20.47 7.99
CA ILE A 258 18.16 20.02 9.38
C ILE A 258 18.52 21.18 10.31
N ASN A 259 19.26 22.19 9.84
CA ASN A 259 19.55 23.39 10.64
C ASN A 259 18.28 24.23 10.85
N ASP A 260 17.39 24.30 9.87
CA ASP A 260 16.07 24.95 9.99
C ASP A 260 15.22 24.25 11.05
N LEU A 261 15.19 22.91 11.06
CA LEU A 261 14.53 22.13 12.11
C LEU A 261 15.14 22.32 13.50
N ILE A 262 16.47 22.41 13.59
CA ILE A 262 17.17 22.69 14.85
C ILE A 262 16.82 24.11 15.34
N SER A 263 16.78 25.09 14.43
CA SER A 263 16.39 26.45 14.75
C SER A 263 14.94 26.52 15.23
N GLU A 264 14.01 25.86 14.53
CA GLU A 264 12.60 25.80 14.95
C GLU A 264 12.46 25.11 16.31
N HIS A 265 13.19 24.01 16.54
CA HIS A 265 13.25 23.35 17.84
C HIS A 265 13.77 24.28 18.94
N GLN A 266 14.81 25.07 18.68
CA GLN A 266 15.35 26.04 19.63
C GLN A 266 14.37 27.17 19.95
N VAL A 267 13.70 27.74 18.94
CA VAL A 267 12.66 28.75 19.13
C VAL A 267 11.53 28.18 19.99
N LEU A 268 11.03 27.00 19.64
CA LEU A 268 9.98 26.33 20.39
C LEU A 268 10.41 26.06 21.84
N THR A 269 11.66 25.65 22.04
CA THR A 269 12.25 25.40 23.35
C THR A 269 12.30 26.63 24.25
N ASN A 270 12.39 27.84 23.69
CA ASN A 270 12.41 29.08 24.44
C ASN A 270 10.99 29.56 24.81
N GLU A 271 10.02 29.36 23.92
CA GLU A 271 8.67 29.95 24.05
C GLU A 271 7.61 28.96 24.58
N TRP A 272 7.92 27.67 24.69
CA TRP A 272 6.93 26.63 24.98
C TRP A 272 6.15 26.80 26.31
N LEU A 273 6.63 27.55 27.30
CA LEU A 273 5.84 27.78 28.51
C LEU A 273 4.78 28.88 28.34
N GLU A 274 4.94 29.72 27.33
CA GLU A 274 4.08 30.88 27.05
C GLU A 274 2.95 30.56 26.07
N LEU A 275 3.10 29.48 25.30
CA LEU A 275 2.14 29.05 24.28
C LEU A 275 1.10 28.06 24.83
N PRO A 276 -0.11 28.00 24.23
CA PRO A 276 -1.07 26.93 24.48
C PRO A 276 -0.45 25.54 24.19
N TYR A 277 -0.78 24.55 25.03
CA TYR A 277 -0.16 23.22 24.93
C TYR A 277 -0.48 22.51 23.61
N GLN A 278 -1.66 22.78 23.03
CA GLN A 278 -2.08 22.23 21.75
C GLN A 278 -1.18 22.71 20.61
N ASP A 279 -0.84 24.00 20.61
CA ASP A 279 -0.01 24.63 19.58
C ASP A 279 1.43 24.08 19.65
N ILE A 280 1.96 23.91 20.86
CA ILE A 280 3.28 23.29 21.08
C ILE A 280 3.28 21.85 20.55
N GLN A 281 2.23 21.08 20.87
CA GLN A 281 2.11 19.70 20.44
C GLN A 281 2.05 19.58 18.91
N GLU A 282 1.36 20.50 18.24
CA GLU A 282 1.30 20.56 16.78
C GLU A 282 2.67 20.89 16.16
N ARG A 283 3.38 21.89 16.70
CA ARG A 283 4.74 22.22 16.25
C ARG A 283 5.72 21.06 16.45
N ILE A 284 5.67 20.37 17.59
CA ILE A 284 6.47 19.17 17.84
C ILE A 284 6.18 18.09 16.80
N LYS A 285 4.89 17.83 16.49
CA LYS A 285 4.50 16.84 15.46
C LYS A 285 5.05 17.22 14.08
N LYS A 286 5.02 18.50 13.74
CA LYS A 286 5.59 19.01 12.48
C LYS A 286 7.09 18.73 12.40
N ILE A 287 7.85 19.07 13.43
CA ILE A 287 9.30 18.79 13.53
C ILE A 287 9.56 17.28 13.38
N TYR A 288 8.80 16.42 14.06
CA TYR A 288 8.95 14.96 13.92
C TYR A 288 8.66 14.46 12.50
N THR A 289 7.65 15.01 11.85
CA THR A 289 7.24 14.61 10.50
C THR A 289 8.32 14.98 9.49
N GLU A 290 8.83 16.20 9.56
CA GLU A 290 9.90 16.68 8.69
C GLU A 290 11.22 15.94 8.95
N TYR A 291 11.56 15.70 10.22
CA TYR A 291 12.68 14.82 10.59
C TYR A 291 12.55 13.43 9.95
N TYR A 292 11.36 12.82 10.01
CA TYR A 292 11.14 11.48 9.45
C TYR A 292 11.35 11.46 7.93
N ILE A 293 10.88 12.49 7.22
CA ILE A 293 11.08 12.64 5.78
C ILE A 293 12.58 12.76 5.45
N LEU A 294 13.30 13.64 6.16
CA LEU A 294 14.73 13.83 5.96
C LEU A 294 15.54 12.57 6.26
N ASN A 295 15.22 11.89 7.37
CA ASN A 295 15.86 10.64 7.76
C ASN A 295 15.64 9.55 6.70
N LYS A 296 14.40 9.40 6.22
CA LYS A 296 14.08 8.44 5.16
C LYS A 296 14.83 8.76 3.86
N LYS A 297 14.91 10.04 3.48
CA LYS A 297 15.67 10.48 2.30
C LYS A 297 17.15 10.17 2.43
N SER A 298 17.74 10.41 3.61
CA SER A 298 19.14 10.06 3.89
C SER A 298 19.39 8.55 3.78
N THR A 299 18.53 7.73 4.39
CA THR A 299 18.62 6.27 4.31
C THR A 299 18.52 5.75 2.88
N ILE A 300 17.51 6.18 2.11
CA ILE A 300 17.33 5.77 0.71
C ILE A 300 18.55 6.16 -0.13
N ASN A 301 19.06 7.37 0.06
CA ASN A 301 20.23 7.82 -0.66
C ASN A 301 21.48 6.99 -0.29
N LYS A 302 21.65 6.60 0.98
CA LYS A 302 22.73 5.69 1.39
C LYS A 302 22.61 4.32 0.73
N GLU A 303 21.43 3.70 0.77
CA GLU A 303 21.16 2.42 0.09
C GLU A 303 21.44 2.49 -1.41
N PHE A 304 21.07 3.61 -2.02
CA PHE A 304 21.29 3.87 -3.44
C PHE A 304 22.78 4.02 -3.79
N GLN A 305 23.56 4.75 -2.99
CA GLN A 305 25.01 4.86 -3.18
C GLN A 305 25.69 3.50 -2.98
N ASP A 306 25.26 2.70 -1.99
CA ASP A 306 25.76 1.34 -1.79
C ASP A 306 25.49 0.44 -3.00
N PHE A 307 24.33 0.60 -3.65
CA PHE A 307 24.01 -0.09 -4.90
C PHE A 307 24.93 0.36 -6.05
N ILE A 308 25.06 1.66 -6.31
CA ILE A 308 25.96 2.18 -7.36
C ILE A 308 27.38 1.68 -7.15
N ASN A 309 27.86 1.68 -5.90
CA ASN A 309 29.20 1.24 -5.55
C ASN A 309 29.47 -0.22 -5.92
N LYS A 310 28.47 -1.10 -5.78
CA LYS A 310 28.58 -2.51 -6.20
C LYS A 310 28.58 -2.66 -7.72
N GLU A 311 27.79 -1.86 -8.43
CA GLU A 311 27.69 -1.95 -9.89
C GLU A 311 28.89 -1.32 -10.61
N LEU A 312 29.50 -0.26 -10.08
CA LEU A 312 30.69 0.37 -10.65
C LEU A 312 31.85 -0.61 -10.85
N ALA A 313 32.09 -1.49 -9.87
CA ALA A 313 33.11 -2.53 -10.00
C ALA A 313 32.84 -3.49 -11.17
N LYS A 314 31.56 -3.78 -11.45
CA LYS A 314 31.18 -4.60 -12.61
C LYS A 314 31.38 -3.84 -13.92
N ILE A 315 31.08 -2.55 -13.95
CA ILE A 315 31.30 -1.69 -15.13
C ILE A 315 32.79 -1.62 -15.46
N GLY A 316 33.67 -1.42 -14.49
CA GLY A 316 35.13 -1.45 -14.70
C GLY A 316 35.62 -2.78 -15.30
N ASN A 317 35.08 -3.91 -14.81
CA ASN A 317 35.34 -5.22 -15.39
C ASN A 317 34.82 -5.37 -16.83
N MET A 318 33.67 -4.77 -17.15
CA MET A 318 33.13 -4.77 -18.52
C MET A 318 34.03 -3.96 -19.47
N ILE A 319 34.46 -2.76 -19.08
CA ILE A 319 35.38 -1.93 -19.88
C ILE A 319 36.68 -2.69 -20.14
N THR A 320 37.25 -3.33 -19.11
CA THR A 320 38.49 -4.13 -19.26
C THR A 320 38.30 -5.31 -20.21
N LYS A 321 37.16 -6.01 -20.14
CA LYS A 321 36.85 -7.11 -21.08
C LYS A 321 36.62 -6.61 -22.51
N LEU A 322 36.04 -5.42 -22.68
CA LEU A 322 35.85 -4.81 -23.98
C LEU A 322 37.19 -4.43 -24.60
N ASP A 323 38.10 -3.86 -23.82
CA ASP A 323 39.48 -3.55 -24.25
C ASP A 323 40.22 -4.79 -24.74
N GLN A 324 40.19 -5.87 -23.96
CA GLN A 324 40.79 -7.15 -24.35
C GLN A 324 40.18 -7.70 -25.65
N LYS A 325 38.85 -7.74 -25.76
CA LYS A 325 38.18 -8.22 -26.98
C LYS A 325 38.47 -7.33 -28.19
N LEU A 326 38.51 -6.03 -27.98
CA LEU A 326 38.80 -5.07 -29.03
C LEU A 326 40.23 -5.26 -29.54
N SER A 327 41.21 -5.49 -28.67
CA SER A 327 42.59 -5.77 -29.06
C SER A 327 42.74 -7.03 -29.92
N TYR A 328 41.90 -8.05 -29.69
CA TYR A 328 41.85 -9.24 -30.52
C TYR A 328 41.20 -8.94 -31.88
N VAL A 329 40.01 -8.32 -31.85
CA VAL A 329 39.23 -8.03 -33.07
C VAL A 329 39.92 -6.99 -33.95
N SER A 330 40.67 -6.05 -33.36
CA SER A 330 41.40 -5.04 -34.11
C SER A 330 42.45 -5.66 -35.02
N ILE A 331 43.10 -6.77 -34.64
CA ILE A 331 44.08 -7.42 -35.52
C ILE A 331 43.42 -7.88 -36.83
N GLU A 332 42.21 -8.44 -36.76
CA GLU A 332 41.49 -8.92 -37.95
C GLU A 332 40.79 -7.78 -38.73
N LEU A 333 40.34 -6.73 -38.03
CA LEU A 333 39.63 -5.61 -38.64
C LEU A 333 40.55 -4.49 -39.14
N ASP A 334 41.78 -4.36 -38.66
CA ASP A 334 42.67 -3.27 -39.07
C ASP A 334 43.03 -3.40 -40.56
N ASP A 335 43.30 -4.63 -41.03
CA ASP A 335 43.50 -4.92 -42.45
C ASP A 335 42.26 -4.62 -43.33
N TYR A 336 41.07 -4.50 -42.71
CA TYR A 336 39.81 -4.29 -43.40
C TYR A 336 39.29 -2.83 -43.33
N ASP A 337 39.37 -2.18 -42.17
CA ASP A 337 38.95 -0.78 -41.95
C ASP A 337 39.66 -0.16 -40.73
N GLN A 338 40.90 0.30 -40.95
CA GLN A 338 41.72 0.98 -39.92
C GLN A 338 41.02 2.19 -39.28
N ASN A 339 40.22 2.94 -40.05
CA ASN A 339 39.52 4.11 -39.55
C ASN A 339 38.46 3.72 -38.51
N PHE A 340 37.78 2.61 -38.71
CA PHE A 340 36.84 2.07 -37.73
C PHE A 340 37.56 1.63 -36.45
N VAL A 341 38.68 0.90 -36.57
CA VAL A 341 39.47 0.43 -35.42
C VAL A 341 39.97 1.61 -34.58
N ALA A 342 40.53 2.64 -35.22
CA ALA A 342 40.99 3.85 -34.55
C ALA A 342 39.83 4.58 -33.83
N LYS A 343 38.66 4.67 -34.46
CA LYS A 343 37.47 5.30 -33.89
C LYS A 343 36.97 4.59 -32.64
N ILE A 344 36.75 3.27 -32.70
CA ILE A 344 36.23 2.50 -31.55
C ILE A 344 37.25 2.46 -30.42
N SER A 345 38.56 2.41 -30.72
CA SER A 345 39.62 2.51 -29.70
C SER A 345 39.56 3.85 -28.95
N SER A 346 39.34 4.96 -29.68
CA SER A 346 39.17 6.29 -29.09
C SER A 346 37.90 6.37 -28.24
N GLU A 347 36.76 5.86 -28.73
CA GLU A 347 35.50 5.80 -27.97
C GLU A 347 35.66 4.99 -26.67
N LEU A 348 36.37 3.85 -26.72
CA LEU A 348 36.66 3.04 -25.54
C LEU A 348 37.56 3.78 -24.54
N MET A 349 38.58 4.50 -25.02
CA MET A 349 39.44 5.32 -24.16
C MET A 349 38.64 6.43 -23.46
N GLN A 350 37.73 7.10 -24.17
CA GLN A 350 36.83 8.08 -23.58
C GLN A 350 35.94 7.48 -22.48
N LEU A 351 35.40 6.27 -22.69
CA LEU A 351 34.60 5.58 -21.67
C LEU A 351 35.45 5.20 -20.45
N LYS A 352 36.72 4.84 -20.66
CA LYS A 352 37.67 4.57 -19.57
C LYS A 352 37.97 5.84 -18.77
N ASP A 353 38.24 6.95 -19.44
CA ASP A 353 38.48 8.24 -18.80
C ASP A 353 37.26 8.72 -18.00
N GLN A 354 36.05 8.51 -18.55
CA GLN A 354 34.80 8.77 -17.83
C GLN A 354 34.65 7.90 -16.59
N TYR A 355 34.94 6.60 -16.69
CA TYR A 355 34.93 5.69 -15.55
C TYR A 355 35.94 6.10 -14.46
N ASP A 356 37.18 6.42 -14.84
CA ASP A 356 38.23 6.84 -13.91
C ASP A 356 37.89 8.17 -13.23
N SER A 357 37.26 9.09 -13.96
CA SER A 357 36.71 10.34 -13.39
C SER A 357 35.62 10.06 -12.34
N ILE A 358 34.72 9.11 -12.61
CA ILE A 358 33.68 8.70 -11.66
C ILE A 358 34.30 8.05 -10.41
N VAL A 359 35.29 7.18 -10.58
CA VAL A 359 36.01 6.54 -9.45
C VAL A 359 36.76 7.57 -8.62
N THR A 360 37.47 8.51 -9.25
CA THR A 360 38.18 9.58 -8.56
C THR A 360 37.23 10.52 -7.82
N SER A 361 36.08 10.83 -8.43
CA SER A 361 35.04 11.65 -7.81
C SER A 361 34.46 10.96 -6.59
N LYS A 362 34.19 9.65 -6.70
CA LYS A 362 33.77 8.81 -5.56
C LYS A 362 34.78 8.83 -4.42
N GLU A 363 36.08 8.73 -4.68
CA GLU A 363 37.10 8.79 -3.61
C GLU A 363 37.08 10.12 -2.85
N LYS A 364 36.74 11.22 -3.54
CA LYS A 364 36.69 12.56 -2.96
C LYS A 364 35.38 12.88 -2.24
N SER A 365 34.24 12.49 -2.81
CA SER A 365 32.90 12.86 -2.31
C SER A 365 32.13 11.70 -1.67
N SER A 366 32.63 10.47 -1.77
CA SER A 366 31.90 9.22 -1.45
C SER A 366 30.65 8.97 -2.29
N GLU A 367 30.45 9.76 -3.36
CA GLU A 367 29.17 9.87 -4.05
C GLU A 367 29.34 9.92 -5.55
N VAL A 368 28.44 9.23 -6.23
CA VAL A 368 28.42 9.15 -7.68
C VAL A 368 27.05 9.57 -8.21
N SER A 369 27.05 10.37 -9.27
CA SER A 369 25.81 10.77 -9.95
C SER A 369 25.24 9.61 -10.75
N LEU A 370 23.94 9.36 -10.59
CA LEU A 370 23.23 8.38 -11.42
C LEU A 370 23.34 8.72 -12.90
N MET A 371 23.26 10.01 -13.24
CA MET A 371 23.31 10.47 -14.62
C MET A 371 24.67 10.19 -15.26
N GLU A 372 25.76 10.32 -14.50
CA GLU A 372 27.11 9.95 -14.96
C GLU A 372 27.22 8.45 -15.23
N VAL A 373 26.70 7.61 -14.32
CA VAL A 373 26.69 6.15 -14.49
C VAL A 373 25.83 5.72 -15.67
N GLN A 374 24.65 6.34 -15.84
CA GLN A 374 23.76 6.05 -16.96
C GLN A 374 24.41 6.40 -18.30
N ASN A 375 25.01 7.59 -18.41
CA ASN A 375 25.73 8.01 -19.61
C ASN A 375 26.87 7.04 -19.95
N LEU A 376 27.61 6.57 -18.94
CA LEU A 376 28.67 5.58 -19.13
C LEU A 376 28.13 4.25 -19.66
N ILE A 377 27.02 3.73 -19.11
CA ILE A 377 26.39 2.49 -19.56
C ILE A 377 25.86 2.63 -20.99
N GLU A 378 25.18 3.74 -21.30
CA GLU A 378 24.67 4.02 -22.64
C GLU A 378 25.81 4.09 -23.66
N GLY A 379 26.92 4.73 -23.31
CA GLY A 379 28.13 4.76 -24.13
C GLY A 379 28.71 3.37 -24.38
N ILE A 380 28.79 2.53 -23.36
CA ILE A 380 29.22 1.12 -23.49
C ILE A 380 28.28 0.35 -24.43
N MET A 381 26.97 0.49 -24.27
CA MET A 381 25.98 -0.18 -25.12
C MET A 381 26.11 0.25 -26.58
N GLN A 382 26.31 1.55 -26.82
CA GLN A 382 26.48 2.09 -28.16
C GLN A 382 27.78 1.59 -28.83
N LEU A 383 28.88 1.53 -28.07
CA LEU A 383 30.15 0.96 -28.54
C LEU A 383 29.97 -0.50 -28.99
N VAL A 384 29.38 -1.34 -28.13
CA VAL A 384 29.11 -2.76 -28.42
C VAL A 384 28.26 -2.91 -29.68
N LYS A 385 27.21 -2.09 -29.82
CA LYS A 385 26.34 -2.09 -31.00
C LYS A 385 27.12 -1.73 -32.27
N ASN A 386 27.96 -0.69 -32.22
CA ASN A 386 28.79 -0.29 -33.36
C ASN A 386 29.76 -1.41 -33.78
N CYS A 387 30.42 -2.07 -32.82
CA CYS A 387 31.29 -3.22 -33.08
C CYS A 387 30.54 -4.39 -33.74
N ASN A 388 29.40 -4.80 -33.17
CA ASN A 388 28.63 -5.93 -33.69
C ASN A 388 28.18 -5.69 -35.14
N ASN A 389 27.68 -4.48 -35.45
CA ASN A 389 27.27 -4.12 -36.80
C ASN A 389 28.43 -4.20 -37.80
N LYS A 390 29.64 -3.77 -37.40
CA LYS A 390 30.81 -3.81 -38.28
C LYS A 390 31.30 -5.24 -38.51
N ILE A 391 31.32 -6.07 -37.46
CA ILE A 391 31.68 -7.48 -37.54
C ILE A 391 30.72 -8.23 -38.47
N GLU A 392 29.42 -7.96 -38.38
CA GLU A 392 28.42 -8.56 -39.27
C GLU A 392 28.70 -8.22 -40.75
N PHE A 393 28.99 -6.95 -41.04
CA PHE A 393 29.34 -6.50 -42.38
C PHE A 393 30.65 -7.14 -42.90
N PHE A 394 31.68 -7.19 -42.05
CA PHE A 394 32.95 -7.86 -42.37
C PHE A 394 32.75 -9.34 -42.71
N ASN A 395 31.98 -10.05 -41.89
CA ASN A 395 31.69 -11.46 -42.10
C ASN A 395 30.96 -11.67 -43.43
N TYR A 396 29.94 -10.86 -43.72
CA TYR A 396 29.22 -10.91 -44.98
C TYR A 396 30.15 -10.71 -46.19
N ASP A 397 30.99 -9.68 -46.17
CA ASP A 397 31.95 -9.40 -47.25
C ASP A 397 32.98 -10.53 -47.44
N SER A 398 33.49 -11.08 -46.33
CA SER A 398 34.44 -12.19 -46.35
C SER A 398 33.84 -13.46 -46.95
N TYR A 399 32.61 -13.82 -46.56
CA TYR A 399 31.88 -14.94 -47.17
C TYR A 399 31.59 -14.71 -48.66
N GLN A 400 31.17 -13.50 -49.02
CA GLN A 400 30.90 -13.14 -50.42
C GLN A 400 32.16 -13.26 -51.28
N LYS A 401 33.32 -12.82 -50.79
CA LYS A 401 34.60 -12.98 -51.47
C LYS A 401 34.95 -14.46 -51.69
N LYS A 402 34.88 -15.30 -50.65
CA LYS A 402 35.15 -16.75 -50.76
C LYS A 402 34.23 -17.45 -51.76
N TYR A 403 32.94 -17.09 -51.76
CA TYR A 403 31.99 -17.62 -52.74
C TYR A 403 32.36 -17.22 -54.18
N ASN A 404 32.72 -15.95 -54.40
CA ASN A 404 33.13 -15.44 -55.71
C ASN A 404 34.42 -16.13 -56.21
N GLU A 405 35.39 -16.39 -55.32
CA GLU A 405 36.61 -17.17 -55.64
C GLU A 405 36.27 -18.57 -56.13
N TYR A 406 35.40 -19.27 -55.38
CA TYR A 406 34.93 -20.60 -55.74
C TYR A 406 34.21 -20.60 -57.10
N TYR A 407 33.31 -19.65 -57.30
CA TYR A 407 32.53 -19.53 -58.54
C TYR A 407 33.44 -19.25 -59.75
N LEU A 408 34.43 -18.37 -59.60
CA LEU A 408 35.40 -18.06 -60.65
C LEU A 408 36.27 -19.29 -61.00
N LYS A 409 36.69 -20.07 -60.00
CA LYS A 409 37.43 -21.32 -60.20
C LYS A 409 36.61 -22.37 -60.97
N MET A 410 35.31 -22.45 -60.68
CA MET A 410 34.39 -23.32 -61.43
C MET A 410 34.30 -22.89 -62.89
N LEU A 411 34.14 -21.59 -63.17
CA LEU A 411 34.08 -21.07 -64.54
C LEU A 411 35.37 -21.34 -65.31
N GLU A 412 36.52 -21.13 -64.68
CA GLU A 412 37.83 -21.45 -65.28
C GLU A 412 37.91 -22.94 -65.66
N THR A 413 37.48 -23.82 -64.76
CA THR A 413 37.46 -25.27 -65.02
C THR A 413 36.58 -25.61 -66.22
N TRP A 414 35.39 -25.01 -66.32
CA TRP A 414 34.49 -25.22 -67.45
C TRP A 414 35.03 -24.62 -68.76
N SER A 415 35.66 -23.45 -68.71
CA SER A 415 36.32 -22.84 -69.87
C SER A 415 37.43 -23.73 -70.42
N LEU A 416 38.27 -24.29 -69.55
CA LEU A 416 39.28 -25.28 -69.94
C LEU A 416 38.65 -26.55 -70.52
N LYS A 417 37.54 -27.02 -69.94
CA LYS A 417 36.81 -28.19 -70.45
C LYS A 417 36.27 -27.94 -71.86
N ILE A 418 35.68 -26.75 -72.11
CA ILE A 418 35.25 -26.33 -73.45
C ILE A 418 36.43 -26.37 -74.42
N GLN A 419 37.55 -25.74 -74.05
CA GLN A 419 38.76 -25.67 -74.88
C GLN A 419 39.31 -27.06 -75.25
N PHE A 420 39.29 -28.01 -74.31
CA PHE A 420 39.78 -29.37 -74.57
C PHE A 420 38.79 -30.19 -75.40
N VAL A 421 37.50 -30.16 -75.04
CA VAL A 421 36.47 -31.03 -75.65
C VAL A 421 36.15 -30.59 -77.07
N GLN A 422 36.14 -29.29 -77.35
CA GLN A 422 35.75 -28.74 -78.66
C GLN A 422 36.52 -29.37 -79.82
N SER A 423 37.82 -29.63 -79.65
CA SER A 423 38.68 -30.21 -80.69
C SER A 423 38.19 -31.57 -81.17
N SER A 424 37.53 -32.33 -80.29
CA SER A 424 37.03 -33.69 -80.52
C SER A 424 35.57 -33.76 -80.98
N VAL A 425 34.82 -32.65 -80.90
CA VAL A 425 33.36 -32.61 -81.15
C VAL A 425 32.87 -31.49 -82.07
N LEU A 426 33.66 -30.47 -82.35
CA LEU A 426 33.30 -29.38 -83.26
C LEU A 426 34.22 -29.33 -84.48
N GLU A 427 33.66 -29.04 -85.65
CA GLU A 427 34.44 -28.71 -86.85
C GLU A 427 35.32 -27.49 -86.56
N GLN A 428 36.59 -27.52 -86.97
CA GLN A 428 37.50 -26.40 -86.75
C GLN A 428 37.22 -25.33 -87.80
N SER A 429 36.84 -24.14 -87.35
CA SER A 429 36.62 -22.97 -88.18
C SER A 429 37.35 -21.76 -87.58
N SER A 430 37.66 -20.76 -88.42
CA SER A 430 38.25 -19.50 -87.97
C SER A 430 37.38 -18.78 -86.95
N GLU A 431 36.05 -18.87 -87.07
CA GLU A 431 35.10 -18.30 -86.11
C GLU A 431 35.21 -19.00 -84.74
N LEU A 432 35.27 -20.33 -84.71
CA LEU A 432 35.40 -21.09 -83.45
C LEU A 432 36.73 -20.80 -82.74
N GLU A 433 37.83 -20.74 -83.49
CA GLU A 433 39.13 -20.36 -82.93
C GLU A 433 39.11 -18.94 -82.36
N SER A 434 38.45 -18.00 -83.04
CA SER A 434 38.27 -16.63 -82.56
C SER A 434 37.45 -16.59 -81.28
N ASP A 435 36.33 -17.31 -81.22
CA ASP A 435 35.48 -17.38 -80.03
C ASP A 435 36.24 -17.99 -78.83
N ILE A 436 37.05 -19.02 -79.05
CA ILE A 436 37.88 -19.64 -77.99
C ILE A 436 38.95 -18.66 -77.50
N LYS A 437 39.62 -17.93 -78.40
CA LYS A 437 40.58 -16.88 -78.01
C LYS A 437 39.88 -15.77 -77.21
N HIS A 438 38.69 -15.35 -77.62
CA HIS A 438 37.90 -14.37 -76.87
C HIS A 438 37.44 -14.89 -75.51
N LEU A 439 37.08 -16.17 -75.40
CA LEU A 439 36.73 -16.79 -74.12
C LEU A 439 37.88 -16.68 -73.11
N ILE A 440 39.09 -17.05 -73.51
CA ILE A 440 40.28 -17.03 -72.66
C ILE A 440 40.68 -15.60 -72.29
N SER A 441 40.67 -14.69 -73.28
CA SER A 441 40.99 -13.27 -73.07
C SER A 441 39.99 -12.62 -72.10
N ASN A 442 38.69 -12.84 -72.30
CA ASN A 442 37.65 -12.29 -71.44
C ASN A 442 37.68 -12.90 -70.03
N LEU A 443 37.96 -14.20 -69.89
CA LEU A 443 38.15 -14.82 -68.57
C LEU A 443 39.31 -14.17 -67.82
N THR A 444 40.42 -13.89 -68.51
CA THR A 444 41.58 -13.22 -67.91
C THR A 444 41.23 -11.81 -67.42
N ASN A 445 40.44 -11.07 -68.19
CA ASN A 445 39.94 -9.75 -67.78
C ASN A 445 39.04 -9.84 -66.54
N VAL A 446 38.13 -10.81 -66.48
CA VAL A 446 37.28 -11.05 -65.30
C VAL A 446 38.12 -11.43 -64.07
N LYS A 447 39.17 -12.26 -64.23
CA LYS A 447 40.09 -12.61 -63.13
C LYS A 447 40.86 -11.38 -62.61
N ARG A 448 41.24 -10.47 -63.51
CA ARG A 448 41.90 -9.21 -63.14
C ARG A 448 40.96 -8.28 -62.37
N ASP A 449 39.74 -8.08 -62.85
CA ASP A 449 38.72 -7.27 -62.18
C ASP A 449 38.42 -7.82 -60.77
N PHE A 450 38.34 -9.15 -60.64
CA PHE A 450 38.19 -9.82 -59.36
C PHE A 450 39.41 -9.60 -58.44
N SER A 451 40.63 -9.70 -58.95
CA SER A 451 41.86 -9.52 -58.15
C SER A 451 41.98 -8.12 -57.56
N GLN A 452 41.41 -7.11 -58.23
CA GLN A 452 41.43 -5.71 -57.77
C GLN A 452 40.32 -5.40 -56.75
N SER A 453 39.16 -6.05 -56.85
CA SER A 453 37.97 -5.69 -56.07
C SER A 453 37.54 -6.74 -55.05
N GLY A 454 38.01 -7.98 -55.17
CA GLY A 454 37.55 -9.12 -54.38
C GLY A 454 36.09 -9.51 -54.65
N LYS A 455 35.41 -8.88 -55.62
CA LYS A 455 33.99 -9.10 -55.94
C LYS A 455 33.79 -9.30 -57.44
N LEU A 456 32.87 -10.20 -57.81
CA LEU A 456 32.45 -10.34 -59.21
C LEU A 456 31.34 -9.33 -59.51
N ASN A 457 31.58 -8.45 -60.48
CA ASN A 457 30.57 -7.54 -60.97
C ASN A 457 29.86 -8.12 -62.19
N PHE A 458 28.66 -8.67 -61.97
CA PHE A 458 27.82 -9.29 -62.99
C PHE A 458 27.28 -8.31 -64.04
N GLU A 459 27.35 -7.01 -63.78
CA GLU A 459 26.92 -5.96 -64.71
C GLU A 459 28.10 -5.39 -65.51
N SER A 460 29.33 -5.75 -65.13
CA SER A 460 30.52 -5.25 -65.82
C SER A 460 30.56 -5.69 -67.28
N LYS A 461 31.07 -4.80 -68.15
CA LYS A 461 31.24 -5.10 -69.58
C LYS A 461 32.08 -6.35 -69.81
N ASN A 462 33.12 -6.55 -69.01
CA ASN A 462 34.00 -7.73 -69.09
C ASN A 462 33.24 -9.01 -68.73
N TRP A 463 32.45 -9.00 -67.66
CA TRP A 463 31.61 -10.14 -67.27
C TRP A 463 30.58 -10.48 -68.35
N LEU A 464 29.82 -9.49 -68.82
CA LEU A 464 28.77 -9.71 -69.82
C LEU A 464 29.36 -10.26 -71.12
N SER A 465 30.52 -9.76 -71.54
CA SER A 465 31.24 -10.24 -72.73
C SER A 465 31.73 -11.68 -72.54
N PHE A 466 32.36 -11.98 -71.39
CA PHE A 466 32.76 -13.34 -71.02
C PHE A 466 31.58 -14.31 -71.03
N TYR A 467 30.52 -13.98 -70.28
CA TYR A 467 29.36 -14.85 -70.06
C TYR A 467 28.62 -15.15 -71.36
N LYS A 468 28.53 -14.18 -72.28
CA LYS A 468 27.92 -14.38 -73.60
C LYS A 468 28.68 -15.42 -74.42
N ILE A 469 30.01 -15.28 -74.51
CA ILE A 469 30.87 -16.18 -75.29
C ILE A 469 30.96 -17.56 -74.62
N PHE A 470 31.13 -17.59 -73.30
CA PHE A 470 31.11 -18.81 -72.50
C PHE A 470 29.83 -19.61 -72.74
N ASN A 471 28.65 -18.98 -72.65
CA ASN A 471 27.39 -19.67 -72.89
C ASN A 471 27.21 -20.15 -74.32
N LYS A 472 27.62 -19.35 -75.33
CA LYS A 472 27.60 -19.76 -76.74
C LYS A 472 28.39 -21.06 -76.89
N LEU A 473 29.66 -21.04 -76.48
CA LEU A 473 30.58 -22.17 -76.62
C LEU A 473 30.20 -23.37 -75.77
N LEU A 474 29.72 -23.15 -74.54
CA LEU A 474 29.24 -24.22 -73.66
C LEU A 474 28.08 -24.95 -74.32
N LYS A 475 27.04 -24.24 -74.74
CA LYS A 475 25.87 -24.87 -75.39
C LYS A 475 26.27 -25.60 -76.66
N MET A 476 27.10 -24.99 -77.51
CA MET A 476 27.56 -25.61 -78.76
C MET A 476 28.37 -26.89 -78.48
N THR A 477 29.39 -26.80 -77.64
CA THR A 477 30.30 -27.92 -77.35
C THR A 477 29.59 -29.07 -76.64
N PHE A 478 28.77 -28.77 -75.63
CA PHE A 478 28.06 -29.81 -74.88
C PHE A 478 26.94 -30.45 -75.69
N ARG A 479 26.23 -29.69 -76.53
CA ARG A 479 25.26 -30.26 -77.47
C ARG A 479 25.94 -31.24 -78.41
N ALA A 480 27.03 -30.85 -79.06
CA ALA A 480 27.76 -31.71 -79.97
C ALA A 480 28.33 -32.95 -79.26
N TYR A 481 28.90 -32.78 -78.06
CA TYR A 481 29.39 -33.88 -77.23
C TYR A 481 28.27 -34.86 -76.83
N LEU A 482 27.10 -34.34 -76.45
CA LEU A 482 25.96 -35.16 -76.08
C LEU A 482 25.46 -35.97 -77.29
N TYR A 483 25.27 -35.34 -78.45
CA TYR A 483 24.88 -36.05 -79.66
C TYR A 483 25.92 -37.10 -80.08
N LYS A 484 27.21 -36.79 -79.95
CA LYS A 484 28.27 -37.77 -80.20
C LYS A 484 28.10 -38.99 -79.29
N LYS A 485 27.94 -38.79 -77.99
CA LYS A 485 27.77 -39.87 -77.02
C LYS A 485 26.49 -40.67 -77.23
N MET A 486 25.39 -39.99 -77.53
CA MET A 486 24.11 -40.63 -77.85
C MET A 486 24.20 -41.47 -79.12
N THR A 487 24.89 -40.99 -80.16
CA THR A 487 25.11 -41.75 -81.39
C THR A 487 26.04 -42.93 -81.16
N GLU A 488 27.15 -42.77 -80.44
CA GLU A 488 28.05 -43.86 -80.06
C GLU A 488 27.30 -44.97 -79.30
N GLU A 489 26.48 -44.60 -78.31
CA GLU A 489 25.66 -45.53 -77.53
C GLU A 489 24.60 -46.22 -78.40
N LEU A 490 23.93 -45.47 -79.28
CA LEU A 490 22.91 -46.02 -80.17
C LEU A 490 23.53 -46.96 -81.22
N LEU A 491 24.73 -46.67 -81.72
CA LEU A 491 25.51 -47.54 -82.60
C LEU A 491 25.86 -48.85 -81.91
N SER A 492 26.29 -48.79 -80.65
CA SER A 492 26.60 -49.99 -79.86
C SER A 492 25.37 -50.89 -79.69
N LYS A 493 24.19 -50.29 -79.46
CA LYS A 493 22.92 -51.02 -79.27
C LYS A 493 22.26 -51.49 -80.56
N SER A 494 22.66 -50.94 -81.70
CA SER A 494 22.11 -51.31 -83.01
C SER A 494 22.95 -52.35 -83.74
N MET A 495 24.08 -52.80 -83.18
CA MET A 495 24.99 -53.74 -83.83
C MET A 495 24.32 -55.05 -84.29
N HIS A 496 23.28 -55.51 -83.59
CA HIS A 496 22.59 -56.77 -83.89
C HIS A 496 21.82 -56.72 -85.22
N PHE A 497 21.39 -55.53 -85.67
CA PHE A 497 20.65 -55.33 -86.92
C PHE A 497 21.53 -55.43 -88.18
N ARG A 498 22.87 -55.57 -88.03
CA ARG A 498 23.80 -55.74 -89.17
C ARG A 498 23.68 -57.06 -89.90
N ILE A 499 23.17 -58.11 -89.24
CA ILE A 499 23.19 -59.47 -89.79
C ILE A 499 22.16 -59.56 -90.92
N ASN A 500 22.65 -59.72 -92.16
CA ASN A 500 21.88 -59.86 -93.40
C ASN A 500 21.00 -58.66 -93.82
N ASN A 501 21.28 -57.45 -93.32
CA ASN A 501 20.58 -56.22 -93.71
C ASN A 501 21.53 -55.25 -94.45
N SER A 502 21.52 -55.29 -95.78
CA SER A 502 22.37 -54.45 -96.65
C SER A 502 22.09 -52.95 -96.46
N ASP A 503 20.81 -52.60 -96.33
CA ASP A 503 20.35 -51.21 -96.24
C ASP A 503 20.81 -50.55 -94.92
N PHE A 504 20.81 -51.33 -93.83
CA PHE A 504 21.35 -50.88 -92.56
C PHE A 504 22.87 -50.68 -92.62
N ASN A 505 23.60 -51.52 -93.36
CA ASN A 505 25.04 -51.37 -93.54
C ASN A 505 25.40 -50.11 -94.35
N GLU A 506 24.63 -49.78 -95.40
CA GLU A 506 24.79 -48.52 -96.13
C GLU A 506 24.45 -47.30 -95.26
N LEU A 507 23.40 -47.39 -94.43
CA LEU A 507 23.07 -46.36 -93.46
C LEU A 507 24.21 -46.14 -92.46
N LEU A 508 24.85 -47.20 -91.95
CA LEU A 508 26.00 -47.09 -91.05
C LEU A 508 27.21 -46.42 -91.72
N ILE A 509 27.44 -46.64 -93.02
CA ILE A 509 28.48 -45.92 -93.77
C ILE A 509 28.17 -44.42 -93.77
N SER A 510 26.91 -44.05 -94.01
CA SER A 510 26.44 -42.66 -93.97
C SER A 510 26.57 -42.05 -92.56
N VAL A 511 26.10 -42.74 -91.51
CA VAL A 511 26.23 -42.32 -90.11
C VAL A 511 27.70 -42.12 -89.73
N ASN A 512 28.59 -43.05 -90.10
CA ASN A 512 30.03 -42.90 -89.85
C ASN A 512 30.66 -41.74 -90.62
N LYS A 513 30.18 -41.44 -91.82
CA LYS A 513 30.60 -40.24 -92.58
C LYS A 513 30.19 -38.96 -91.83
N HIS A 514 28.96 -38.87 -91.34
CA HIS A 514 28.50 -37.73 -90.53
C HIS A 514 29.25 -37.64 -89.18
N MET A 515 29.55 -38.76 -88.52
CA MET A 515 30.36 -38.81 -87.29
C MET A 515 31.79 -38.28 -87.52
N ARG A 516 32.45 -38.68 -88.61
CA ARG A 516 33.79 -38.18 -88.98
C ARG A 516 33.77 -36.70 -89.33
N ALA A 517 32.70 -36.25 -89.99
CA ALA A 517 32.45 -34.84 -90.25
C ALA A 517 31.98 -34.06 -89.00
N LYS A 518 31.89 -34.69 -87.83
CA LYS A 518 31.42 -34.07 -86.57
C LYS A 518 29.98 -33.51 -86.62
N ARG A 519 29.17 -33.96 -87.58
CA ARG A 519 27.72 -33.69 -87.68
C ARG A 519 26.94 -34.72 -86.87
N PHE A 520 27.15 -34.68 -85.55
CA PHE A 520 26.70 -35.73 -84.64
C PHE A 520 25.18 -35.81 -84.48
N ASP A 521 24.47 -34.69 -84.63
CA ASP A 521 23.02 -34.61 -84.56
C ASP A 521 22.35 -35.19 -85.81
N GLU A 522 22.91 -34.95 -86.99
CA GLU A 522 22.52 -35.60 -88.24
C GLU A 522 22.77 -37.11 -88.16
N ALA A 523 23.97 -37.51 -87.69
CA ALA A 523 24.33 -38.91 -87.47
C ALA A 523 23.35 -39.60 -86.51
N PHE A 524 23.01 -38.95 -85.39
CA PHE A 524 22.04 -39.44 -84.42
C PHE A 524 20.65 -39.57 -85.06
N SER A 525 20.20 -38.54 -85.78
CA SER A 525 18.85 -38.48 -86.35
C SER A 525 18.64 -39.54 -87.43
N LEU A 526 19.64 -39.76 -88.30
CA LEU A 526 19.63 -40.82 -89.30
C LEU A 526 19.51 -42.20 -88.64
N LEU A 527 20.37 -42.46 -87.65
CA LEU A 527 20.38 -43.74 -86.94
C LEU A 527 19.09 -43.97 -86.14
N ALA A 528 18.62 -42.96 -85.41
CA ALA A 528 17.38 -43.04 -84.62
C ALA A 528 16.13 -43.19 -85.49
N THR A 529 16.08 -42.55 -86.67
CA THR A 529 14.95 -42.68 -87.60
C THR A 529 14.89 -44.06 -88.22
N CYS A 530 16.04 -44.62 -88.59
CA CYS A 530 16.14 -46.00 -89.08
C CYS A 530 15.66 -46.99 -88.00
N MET A 531 16.18 -46.89 -86.77
CA MET A 531 15.78 -47.74 -85.64
C MET A 531 14.28 -47.62 -85.31
N LYS A 532 13.66 -46.44 -85.49
CA LYS A 532 12.20 -46.26 -85.35
C LYS A 532 11.40 -46.92 -86.48
N LYS A 533 11.90 -46.88 -87.72
CA LYS A 533 11.26 -47.54 -88.87
C LYS A 533 11.36 -49.06 -88.75
N GLU A 534 12.52 -49.59 -88.37
CA GLU A 534 12.66 -51.04 -88.16
C GLU A 534 11.76 -51.52 -87.02
N LYS A 535 11.59 -50.79 -85.91
CA LYS A 535 10.56 -51.12 -84.89
C LYS A 535 9.11 -51.14 -85.41
N LYS A 536 8.79 -50.51 -86.55
CA LYS A 536 7.46 -50.56 -87.20
C LYS A 536 7.31 -51.73 -88.18
N TYR A 537 8.41 -52.34 -88.60
CA TYR A 537 8.45 -53.47 -89.54
C TYR A 537 9.04 -54.77 -88.93
N VAL A 538 9.47 -54.72 -87.67
CA VAL A 538 9.80 -55.86 -86.83
C VAL A 538 8.53 -56.23 -86.04
N LYS A 539 7.83 -57.27 -86.51
CA LYS A 539 7.00 -58.12 -85.65
C LYS A 539 7.87 -59.22 -85.09
#